data_AF-A0A1L5KWB0-F1
#
_entry.id   AF-A0A1L5KWB0-F1
#
_cell.length_a   1.000
_cell.length_b   1.000
_cell.length_c   1.000
_cell.angle_alpha   90.00
_cell.angle_beta   90.00
_cell.angle_gamma   90.00
#
_symmetry.space_group_name_H-M   'P 1'
#
loop_
_entity.id
_entity.type
_entity.pdbx_description
1 polymer ?
#
loop_
_entity_poly.entity_id
_entity_poly.type
_entity_poly.pdbx_seq_one_letter_code
_entity_poly.pdbx_strand_id
1 'polypeptide(L)'
;MEDKLVTLAIHTFEKAQILKTILETEGIEVYIHNVNQIQPVVSAGVRVRIKESDLPHALRIIEDNKWFEEPKEEEAKVNAVKKVLIPIDFSDYSAKACELGINYAHAVGAEVMIMHAYFSPYFPSAIPMGDTLAYQVNEEESVQHILQRVRIDMERR
;
A
#
# COMPACT_ATOMS: atom_id res chain seq x y z
N MET A 1 11.20 -30.50 32.41
CA MET A 1 10.05 -30.45 31.48
C MET A 1 10.50 -29.62 30.30
N GLU A 2 10.34 -30.12 29.08
CA GLU A 2 10.86 -29.48 27.88
C GLU A 2 10.23 -28.09 27.67
N ASP A 3 11.07 -27.07 27.43
CA ASP A 3 10.66 -25.71 27.05
C ASP A 3 10.07 -25.72 25.63
N LYS A 4 8.86 -26.26 25.50
CA LYS A 4 8.14 -26.32 24.23
C LYS A 4 7.67 -24.92 23.85
N LEU A 5 8.25 -24.38 22.78
CA LEU A 5 7.88 -23.07 22.24
C LEU A 5 6.73 -23.18 21.24
N VAL A 6 5.64 -22.47 21.51
CA VAL A 6 4.45 -22.37 20.65
C VAL A 6 4.44 -21.03 19.90
N THR A 7 3.78 -20.98 18.74
CA THR A 7 3.61 -19.73 17.98
C THR A 7 2.36 -19.03 18.46
N LEU A 8 2.51 -17.80 18.94
CA LEU A 8 1.44 -16.96 19.44
C LEU A 8 0.77 -16.17 18.29
N ALA A 9 1.56 -15.58 17.41
CA ALA A 9 1.07 -14.77 16.29
C ALA A 9 2.07 -14.69 15.13
N ILE A 10 1.59 -14.33 13.94
CA ILE A 10 2.41 -13.98 12.77
C ILE A 10 2.05 -12.55 12.35
N HIS A 11 3.01 -11.64 12.43
CA HIS A 11 2.79 -10.22 12.09
C HIS A 11 3.99 -9.63 11.35
N THR A 12 3.85 -8.40 10.86
CA THR A 12 4.97 -7.58 10.39
C THR A 12 6.00 -7.40 11.50
N PHE A 13 7.28 -7.21 11.13
CA PHE A 13 8.37 -7.06 12.09
C PHE A 13 8.10 -5.98 13.15
N GLU A 14 7.60 -4.81 12.75
CA GLU A 14 7.28 -3.70 13.66
C GLU A 14 6.25 -4.11 14.72
N LYS A 15 5.10 -4.63 14.30
CA LYS A 15 4.07 -5.15 15.21
C LYS A 15 4.60 -6.28 16.10
N ALA A 16 5.43 -7.18 15.58
CA ALA A 16 6.03 -8.25 16.36
C ALA A 16 6.97 -7.73 17.46
N GLN A 17 7.71 -6.65 17.18
CA GLN A 17 8.62 -6.03 18.13
C GLN A 17 7.87 -5.35 19.28
N ILE A 18 6.76 -4.65 18.98
CA ILE A 18 5.93 -4.04 20.01
C ILE A 18 5.29 -5.12 20.90
N LEU A 19 4.73 -6.18 20.29
CA LEU A 19 4.14 -7.31 21.03
C LEU A 19 5.18 -7.98 21.94
N LYS A 20 6.41 -8.13 21.46
CA LYS A 20 7.53 -8.63 22.27
C LYS A 20 7.78 -7.75 23.50
N THR A 21 7.87 -6.43 23.34
CA THR A 21 8.12 -5.51 24.46
C THR A 21 7.03 -5.59 25.54
N ILE A 22 5.76 -5.68 25.14
CA ILE A 22 4.64 -5.78 26.09
C ILE A 22 4.72 -7.08 26.89
N LEU A 23 4.86 -8.21 26.20
CA LEU A 23 4.92 -9.52 26.83
C LEU A 23 6.15 -9.67 27.74
N GLU A 24 7.31 -9.13 27.33
CA GLU A 24 8.53 -9.11 28.16
C GLU A 24 8.37 -8.22 29.40
N THR A 25 7.62 -7.11 29.32
CA THR A 25 7.31 -6.24 30.47
C THR A 25 6.46 -6.98 31.52
N GLU A 26 5.58 -7.87 31.08
CA GLU A 26 4.77 -8.76 31.93
C GLU A 26 5.50 -10.06 32.32
N GLY A 27 6.81 -10.15 32.04
CA GLY A 27 7.67 -11.27 32.44
C GLY A 27 7.57 -12.52 31.56
N ILE A 28 6.97 -12.44 30.38
CA ILE A 28 6.89 -13.54 29.42
C ILE A 28 8.06 -13.44 28.42
N GLU A 29 8.83 -14.52 28.30
CA GLU A 29 9.96 -14.57 27.36
C GLU A 29 9.47 -14.83 25.93
N VAL A 30 9.89 -13.97 24.98
CA VAL A 30 9.39 -13.98 23.59
C VAL A 30 10.52 -14.10 22.57
N TYR A 31 10.34 -15.03 21.62
CA TYR A 31 11.28 -15.28 20.52
C TYR A 31 10.66 -14.95 19.16
N ILE A 32 11.35 -14.09 18.40
CA ILE A 32 10.94 -13.62 17.09
C ILE A 32 11.68 -14.42 16.00
N HIS A 33 10.94 -15.05 15.08
CA HIS A 33 11.51 -15.84 13.97
C HIS A 33 10.96 -15.38 12.62
N ASN A 34 11.83 -14.88 11.73
CA ASN A 34 11.43 -14.46 10.38
C ASN A 34 10.99 -15.67 9.52
N VAL A 35 9.88 -15.56 8.79
CA VAL A 35 9.44 -16.65 7.90
C VAL A 35 10.13 -16.69 6.53
N ASN A 36 10.80 -15.61 6.09
CA ASN A 36 11.52 -15.56 4.81
C ASN A 36 12.92 -14.94 4.97
N GLN A 37 13.99 -15.69 4.70
CA GLN A 37 15.37 -15.17 4.63
C GLN A 37 15.93 -15.11 3.18
N ILE A 38 15.20 -15.61 2.18
CA ILE A 38 15.78 -15.93 0.86
C ILE A 38 15.31 -14.96 -0.26
N GLN A 39 14.26 -14.15 -0.07
CA GLN A 39 13.83 -13.16 -1.07
C GLN A 39 13.35 -11.84 -0.43
N PRO A 40 13.67 -10.67 -1.03
CA PRO A 40 13.24 -9.37 -0.55
C PRO A 40 11.78 -9.13 -0.97
N VAL A 41 10.84 -9.72 -0.25
CA VAL A 41 9.42 -9.37 -0.38
C VAL A 41 9.08 -8.41 0.76
N VAL A 42 8.50 -7.25 0.45
CA VAL A 42 8.26 -6.08 1.33
C VAL A 42 7.29 -6.37 2.49
N SER A 43 6.99 -7.64 2.78
CA SER A 43 6.08 -8.05 3.86
C SER A 43 6.42 -9.46 4.37
N ALA A 44 7.69 -9.73 4.65
CA ALA A 44 8.07 -10.96 5.34
C ALA A 44 7.43 -10.95 6.74
N GLY A 45 6.41 -11.77 6.94
CA GLY A 45 5.84 -12.00 8.26
C GLY A 45 6.90 -12.51 9.25
N VAL A 46 6.61 -12.39 10.53
CA VAL A 46 7.51 -12.81 11.60
C VAL A 46 6.69 -13.54 12.65
N ARG A 47 7.16 -14.72 13.05
CA ARG A 47 6.52 -15.55 14.07
C ARG A 47 6.97 -15.09 15.46
N VAL A 48 5.99 -14.78 16.30
CA VAL A 48 6.18 -14.50 17.72
C VAL A 48 5.96 -15.80 18.47
N ARG A 49 6.97 -16.30 19.17
CA ARG A 49 6.93 -17.58 19.89
C ARG A 49 7.16 -17.38 21.39
N ILE A 50 6.42 -18.12 22.21
CA ILE A 50 6.48 -18.09 23.68
C ILE A 50 6.54 -19.51 24.22
N LYS A 51 6.87 -19.67 25.50
CA LYS A 51 6.77 -20.97 26.18
C LYS A 51 5.30 -21.38 26.30
N GLU A 52 5.03 -22.67 26.11
CA GLU A 52 3.67 -23.23 26.21
C GLU A 52 3.05 -23.01 27.60
N SER A 53 3.88 -22.96 28.66
CA SER A 53 3.46 -22.62 30.03
C SER A 53 2.80 -21.25 30.14
N ASP A 54 3.26 -20.29 29.33
CA ASP A 54 2.89 -18.88 29.44
C ASP A 54 1.74 -18.54 28.49
N LEU A 55 1.25 -19.50 27.70
CA LEU A 55 0.20 -19.30 26.71
C LEU A 55 -1.10 -18.72 27.31
N PRO A 56 -1.64 -19.24 28.44
CA PRO A 56 -2.84 -18.65 29.04
C PRO A 56 -2.63 -17.22 29.53
N HIS A 57 -1.42 -16.89 30.00
CA HIS A 57 -1.07 -15.56 30.48
C HIS A 57 -0.93 -14.57 29.31
N ALA A 58 -0.23 -14.98 28.24
CA ALA A 58 -0.05 -14.18 27.03
C ALA A 58 -1.39 -13.85 26.34
N LEU A 59 -2.31 -14.81 26.27
CA LEU A 59 -3.64 -14.59 25.67
C LEU A 59 -4.45 -13.55 26.46
N ARG A 60 -4.43 -13.59 27.79
CA ARG A 60 -5.08 -12.59 28.65
C ARG A 60 -4.54 -11.19 28.38
N ILE A 61 -3.22 -11.03 28.36
CA ILE A 61 -2.57 -9.73 28.10
C ILE A 61 -2.97 -9.19 26.72
N ILE A 62 -3.05 -10.06 25.71
CA ILE A 62 -3.42 -9.65 24.36
C ILE A 62 -4.89 -9.22 24.28
N GLU A 63 -5.79 -9.94 24.94
CA GLU A 63 -7.22 -9.61 24.99
C GLU A 63 -7.46 -8.30 25.76
N ASP A 64 -6.81 -8.12 26.91
CA ASP A 64 -6.93 -6.91 27.75
C ASP A 64 -6.41 -5.66 27.02
N ASN A 65 -5.35 -5.78 26.24
CA ASN A 65 -4.76 -4.67 25.49
C ASN A 65 -5.36 -4.45 24.10
N LYS A 66 -6.43 -5.18 23.72
CA LYS A 66 -7.07 -5.06 22.39
C LYS A 66 -6.07 -5.13 21.22
N TRP A 67 -4.98 -5.90 21.35
CA TRP A 67 -3.90 -5.91 20.35
C TRP A 67 -4.33 -6.43 18.97
N PHE A 68 -5.34 -7.32 18.96
CA PHE A 68 -5.98 -7.84 17.74
C PHE A 68 -7.10 -6.96 17.20
N GLU A 69 -7.45 -5.87 17.90
CA GLU A 69 -8.10 -4.79 17.18
C GLU A 69 -7.01 -4.33 16.20
N GLU A 70 -7.20 -4.67 14.91
CA GLU A 70 -6.73 -3.76 13.87
C GLU A 70 -7.05 -2.36 14.38
N PRO A 71 -6.20 -1.34 14.14
CA PRO A 71 -6.79 -0.03 14.13
C PRO A 71 -8.00 -0.22 13.22
N LYS A 72 -9.22 -0.26 13.82
CA LYS A 72 -10.35 0.43 13.25
C LYS A 72 -9.63 1.68 12.88
N GLU A 73 -9.35 1.85 11.58
CA GLU A 73 -9.18 3.16 11.02
C GLU A 73 -10.21 3.93 11.82
N GLU A 74 -9.74 4.74 12.78
CA GLU A 74 -10.61 5.68 13.43
C GLU A 74 -11.13 6.33 12.19
N GLU A 75 -12.35 5.94 11.78
CA GLU A 75 -12.99 6.34 10.56
C GLU A 75 -12.82 7.80 10.69
N ALA A 76 -11.85 8.34 9.96
CA ALA A 76 -11.27 9.55 10.43
C ALA A 76 -12.44 10.47 10.21
N LYS A 77 -13.08 10.86 11.31
CA LYS A 77 -14.09 11.90 11.33
C LYS A 77 -13.31 13.20 11.18
N VAL A 78 -12.29 13.23 10.29
CA VAL A 78 -12.24 14.27 9.29
C VAL A 78 -13.67 14.33 8.80
N ASN A 79 -14.33 15.45 9.03
CA ASN A 79 -15.47 15.82 8.23
C ASN A 79 -15.03 15.63 6.78
N ALA A 80 -15.27 14.44 6.23
CA ALA A 80 -14.80 14.07 4.91
C ALA A 80 -15.69 14.91 4.02
N VAL A 81 -15.17 16.10 3.69
CA VAL A 81 -15.86 17.05 2.83
C VAL A 81 -16.28 16.24 1.62
N LYS A 82 -17.59 16.17 1.37
CA LYS A 82 -18.11 15.38 0.25
C LYS A 82 -17.39 15.89 -1.00
N LYS A 83 -16.79 15.00 -1.78
CA LYS A 83 -16.08 15.38 -3.01
C LYS A 83 -16.75 14.76 -4.21
N VAL A 84 -16.85 15.54 -5.28
CA VAL A 84 -17.28 15.08 -6.61
C VAL A 84 -16.03 15.04 -7.48
N LEU A 85 -15.60 13.84 -7.86
CA LEU A 85 -14.49 13.62 -8.79
C LEU A 85 -14.98 13.73 -10.24
N ILE A 86 -14.39 14.63 -11.01
CA ILE A 86 -14.71 14.87 -12.42
C ILE A 86 -13.47 14.54 -13.26
N PRO A 87 -13.46 13.43 -14.02
CA PRO A 87 -12.42 13.15 -14.99
C PRO A 87 -12.53 14.10 -16.18
N ILE A 88 -11.40 14.67 -16.63
CA ILE A 88 -11.33 15.54 -17.81
C ILE A 88 -10.28 15.01 -18.77
N ASP A 89 -10.65 14.95 -20.04
CA ASP A 89 -9.79 14.61 -21.18
C ASP A 89 -9.67 15.76 -22.20
N PHE A 90 -10.19 16.94 -21.87
CA PHE A 90 -10.25 18.15 -22.71
C PHE A 90 -11.09 18.03 -23.99
N SER A 91 -11.90 16.97 -24.13
CA SER A 91 -12.96 16.90 -25.16
C SER A 91 -14.16 17.81 -24.82
N ASP A 92 -14.97 18.12 -25.83
CA ASP A 92 -16.25 18.84 -25.61
C ASP A 92 -17.18 18.08 -24.66
N TYR A 93 -17.12 16.74 -24.66
CA TYR A 93 -17.91 15.89 -23.76
C TYR A 93 -17.48 16.05 -22.31
N SER A 94 -16.17 16.07 -22.03
CA SER A 94 -15.70 16.27 -20.66
C SER A 94 -15.92 17.70 -20.17
N ALA A 95 -15.90 18.70 -21.06
CA ALA A 95 -16.32 20.06 -20.72
C ALA A 95 -17.78 20.10 -20.27
N LYS A 96 -18.69 19.41 -20.97
CA LYS A 96 -20.11 19.32 -20.60
C LYS A 96 -20.34 18.51 -19.33
N ALA A 97 -19.62 17.41 -19.15
CA ALA A 97 -19.64 16.62 -17.92
C ALA A 97 -19.12 17.43 -16.72
N CYS A 98 -18.12 18.30 -16.94
CA CYS A 98 -17.60 19.20 -15.91
C CYS A 98 -18.64 20.23 -15.47
N GLU A 99 -19.34 20.86 -16.40
CA GLU A 99 -20.44 21.79 -16.11
C GLU A 99 -21.53 21.12 -15.25
N LEU A 100 -21.96 19.92 -15.65
CA LEU A 100 -22.95 19.14 -14.89
C LEU A 100 -22.43 18.73 -13.51
N GLY A 101 -21.18 18.29 -13.41
CA GLY A 101 -20.55 17.85 -12.17
C GLY A 101 -20.37 18.99 -11.17
N ILE A 102 -20.04 20.20 -11.63
CA ILE A 102 -19.94 21.40 -10.78
C ILE A 102 -21.31 21.77 -10.23
N ASN A 103 -22.34 21.78 -11.08
CA ASN A 103 -23.71 22.08 -10.65
C ASN A 103 -24.23 21.04 -9.64
N TYR A 104 -23.93 19.76 -9.86
CA TYR A 104 -24.26 18.69 -8.92
C TYR A 104 -23.53 18.87 -7.59
N ALA A 105 -22.23 19.15 -7.60
CA ALA A 105 -21.43 19.37 -6.39
C ALA A 105 -21.98 20.53 -5.55
N HIS A 106 -22.37 21.63 -6.20
CA HIS A 106 -23.04 22.75 -5.54
C HIS A 106 -24.36 22.32 -4.88
N ALA A 107 -25.19 21.52 -5.57
CA ALA A 107 -26.47 21.05 -5.04
C ALA A 107 -26.32 20.14 -3.81
N VAL A 108 -25.27 19.32 -3.75
CA VAL A 108 -25.04 18.38 -2.63
C VAL A 108 -24.10 18.93 -1.54
N GLY A 109 -23.64 20.18 -1.68
CA GLY A 109 -22.70 20.81 -0.75
C GLY A 109 -21.33 20.10 -0.72
N ALA A 110 -20.83 19.72 -1.89
CA ALA A 110 -19.57 19.00 -2.07
C ALA A 110 -18.51 19.86 -2.75
N GLU A 111 -17.24 19.58 -2.45
CA GLU A 111 -16.10 20.11 -3.19
C GLU A 111 -15.95 19.40 -4.55
N VAL A 112 -15.48 20.13 -5.54
CA VAL A 112 -15.17 19.58 -6.86
C VAL A 112 -13.69 19.23 -6.92
N MET A 113 -13.39 18.02 -7.37
CA MET A 113 -12.03 17.56 -7.69
C MET A 113 -11.96 17.23 -9.17
N ILE A 114 -11.12 17.96 -9.91
CA ILE A 114 -10.88 17.71 -11.33
C ILE A 114 -9.67 16.78 -11.47
N MET A 115 -9.78 15.73 -12.28
CA MET A 115 -8.71 14.78 -12.54
C MET A 115 -8.44 14.66 -14.03
N HIS A 116 -7.22 14.98 -14.45
CA HIS A 116 -6.74 14.73 -15.80
C HIS A 116 -5.68 13.62 -15.76
N ALA A 117 -5.88 12.56 -16.56
CA ALA A 117 -4.93 11.48 -16.70
C ALA A 117 -4.16 11.62 -18.01
N TYR A 118 -2.84 11.57 -17.95
CA TYR A 118 -1.97 11.59 -19.11
C TYR A 118 -0.93 10.48 -19.01
N PHE A 119 -0.48 9.96 -20.15
CA PHE A 119 0.58 8.97 -20.21
C PHE A 119 1.94 9.67 -20.17
N SER A 120 2.79 9.30 -19.20
CA SER A 120 4.18 9.73 -19.12
C SER A 120 5.09 8.50 -19.19
N PRO A 121 5.82 8.26 -20.27
CA PRO A 121 6.80 7.17 -20.31
C PRO A 121 7.90 7.44 -19.27
N TYR A 122 8.30 6.40 -18.54
CA TYR A 122 9.43 6.44 -17.61
C TYR A 122 10.71 6.05 -18.33
N PHE A 123 11.75 6.90 -18.23
CA PHE A 123 13.08 6.65 -18.78
C PHE A 123 14.08 6.44 -17.63
N PRO A 124 14.65 5.24 -17.44
CA PRO A 124 15.68 5.04 -16.43
C PRO A 124 16.96 5.79 -16.83
N SER A 125 17.36 6.76 -16.03
CA SER A 125 18.53 7.63 -16.30
C SER A 125 19.89 6.99 -15.97
N ALA A 126 19.91 5.74 -15.49
CA ALA A 126 21.12 5.06 -15.02
C ALA A 126 21.38 3.79 -15.84
N ILE A 127 21.70 3.95 -17.11
CA ILE A 127 22.27 2.87 -17.92
C ILE A 127 23.80 2.94 -17.80
N PRO A 128 24.49 1.90 -17.29
CA PRO A 128 25.95 1.87 -17.24
C PRO A 128 26.54 2.07 -18.65
N MET A 129 27.58 2.91 -18.78
CA MET A 129 28.22 3.29 -20.06
C MET A 129 28.67 2.13 -20.96
N GLY A 130 28.78 0.90 -20.44
CA GLY A 130 29.11 -0.30 -21.22
C GLY A 130 27.95 -0.89 -22.02
N ASP A 131 26.70 -0.66 -21.59
CA ASP A 131 25.48 -1.22 -22.20
C ASP A 131 24.70 -0.18 -23.03
N THR A 132 25.17 1.07 -23.09
CA THR A 132 24.44 2.20 -23.71
C THR A 132 24.18 2.01 -25.20
N LEU A 133 25.07 1.39 -25.97
CA LEU A 133 24.87 1.22 -27.42
C LEU A 133 23.84 0.14 -27.79
N ALA A 134 23.72 -0.93 -27.01
CA ALA A 134 22.76 -2.00 -27.28
C ALA A 134 21.34 -1.65 -26.83
N TYR A 135 21.22 -0.84 -25.78
CA TYR A 135 19.93 -0.35 -25.26
C TYR A 135 19.38 0.85 -26.04
N GLN A 136 20.23 1.82 -26.43
CA GLN A 136 19.77 3.04 -27.12
C GLN A 136 19.05 2.75 -28.45
N VAL A 137 19.53 1.80 -29.25
CA VAL A 137 18.95 1.54 -30.59
C VAL A 137 17.63 0.77 -30.51
N ASN A 138 17.48 -0.16 -29.55
CA ASN A 138 16.27 -0.98 -29.41
C ASN A 138 15.14 -0.29 -28.62
N GLU A 139 15.47 0.55 -27.63
CA GLU A 139 14.46 1.24 -26.82
C GLU A 139 13.88 2.47 -27.51
N GLU A 140 14.65 3.22 -28.29
CA GLU A 140 14.11 4.43 -28.96
C GLU A 140 13.00 4.07 -29.95
N GLU A 141 13.20 3.06 -30.80
CA GLU A 141 12.18 2.60 -31.75
C GLU A 141 10.98 1.97 -31.04
N SER A 142 11.22 1.19 -29.98
CA SER A 142 10.17 0.58 -29.17
C SER A 142 9.33 1.61 -28.40
N VAL A 143 9.95 2.65 -27.85
CA VAL A 143 9.27 3.73 -27.12
C VAL A 143 8.48 4.60 -28.10
N GLN A 144 9.03 4.93 -29.27
CA GLN A 144 8.30 5.62 -30.32
C GLN A 144 7.07 4.81 -30.77
N HIS A 145 7.20 3.49 -30.91
CA HIS A 145 6.07 2.61 -31.20
C HIS A 145 5.02 2.58 -30.07
N ILE A 146 5.44 2.54 -28.80
CA ILE A 146 4.52 2.59 -27.66
C ILE A 146 3.79 3.93 -27.63
N LEU A 147 4.49 5.05 -27.82
CA LEU A 147 3.90 6.39 -27.85
C LEU A 147 2.93 6.55 -29.02
N GLN A 148 3.29 6.06 -30.21
CA GLN A 148 2.40 6.06 -31.37
C GLN A 148 1.16 5.21 -31.13
N ARG A 149 1.32 4.03 -30.53
CA ARG A 149 0.19 3.15 -30.23
C ARG A 149 -0.74 3.76 -29.19
N VAL A 150 -0.20 4.30 -28.09
CA VAL A 150 -0.97 5.02 -27.08
C VAL A 150 -1.70 6.20 -27.70
N ARG A 151 -1.05 6.94 -28.61
CA ARG A 151 -1.68 8.05 -29.33
C ARG A 151 -2.84 7.58 -30.21
N ILE A 152 -2.66 6.52 -30.99
CA ILE A 152 -3.72 5.94 -31.83
C ILE A 152 -4.89 5.45 -30.96
N ASP A 153 -4.60 4.79 -29.84
CA ASP A 153 -5.63 4.29 -28.93
C ASP A 153 -6.37 5.44 -28.22
N MET A 154 -5.69 6.55 -27.93
CA MET A 154 -6.29 7.77 -27.38
C MET A 154 -7.12 8.54 -28.41
N GLU A 155 -6.69 8.60 -29.68
CA GLU A 155 -7.43 9.26 -30.78
C GLU A 155 -8.67 8.46 -31.24
N ARG A 156 -8.78 7.18 -30.88
CA ARG A 156 -9.91 6.30 -31.21
C ARG A 156 -11.02 6.27 -30.15
N ARG A 157 -10.86 6.96 -29.02
CA ARG A 157 -11.91 7.14 -28.00
C ARG A 157 -12.85 8.27 -28.37
#